data_AF-A0A800LWQ5-F1
#
_entry.id   AF-A0A800LWQ5-F1
#
_cell.length_a   1.000
_cell.length_b   1.000
_cell.length_c   1.000
_cell.angle_alpha   90.00
_cell.angle_beta   90.00
_cell.angle_gamma   90.00
#
_symmetry.space_group_name_H-M   'P 1'
#
loop_
_entity.id
_entity.type
_entity.pdbx_description
1 polymer ?
#
loop_
_entity_poly.entity_id
_entity_poly.type
_entity_poly.pdbx_seq_one_letter_code
_entity_poly.pdbx_strand_id
1 'polypeptide(L)'
;MLKLEYNEKVGRYLRLDDIETLGISTYTMLEQLMDQGDQNQALALSDYYHKELRIMHDILMTWAQDIIRFMVGRDTGADNEVAQTISTSICKAWCDFEFGIAPLNTLKIQIQANHKGEAKTALERLWLEFKIPHDVLVAWINEMLGYLAKKTEEQVLDSVLETHQSIWGDRYESWDKMIPWEKVALTVEGMRGHLSGAGRKGDVKVAEEHDRFIMTFDPCGTGGVMRRGDPETGRGPYSTDGMNKEPHEWTWGKTGVHWYCSHCAIAMEWLPGRRRGHPLRPLDHTLDHEAPCIWYVYKDETQTRKYHYPRTGLIKP
;
A
#
# COMPACT_ATOMS: atom_id res chain seq x y z
N MET A 1 -15.64 15.38 -7.94
CA MET A 1 -16.56 14.49 -8.70
C MET A 1 -15.78 13.26 -9.15
N LEU A 2 -16.43 12.09 -9.24
CA LEU A 2 -15.81 10.87 -9.79
C LEU A 2 -15.34 11.12 -11.23
N LYS A 3 -14.05 10.92 -11.50
CA LYS A 3 -13.42 11.06 -12.81
C LYS A 3 -12.54 9.84 -13.07
N LEU A 4 -13.14 8.83 -13.69
CA LEU A 4 -12.42 7.62 -14.09
C LEU A 4 -11.89 7.81 -15.52
N GLU A 5 -10.59 8.04 -15.64
CA GLU A 5 -9.94 8.40 -16.92
C GLU A 5 -8.83 7.42 -17.27
N TYR A 6 -8.66 7.12 -18.56
CA TYR A 6 -7.55 6.29 -19.01
C TYR A 6 -6.24 7.08 -18.92
N ASN A 7 -5.26 6.54 -18.21
CA ASN A 7 -3.96 7.16 -18.04
C ASN A 7 -2.90 6.37 -18.82
N GLU A 8 -2.40 6.96 -19.90
CA GLU A 8 -1.40 6.35 -20.80
C GLU A 8 -0.11 5.95 -20.10
N LYS A 9 0.30 6.68 -19.04
CA LYS A 9 1.57 6.43 -18.34
C LYS A 9 1.53 5.15 -17.49
N VAL A 10 0.34 4.76 -17.03
CA VAL A 10 0.12 3.48 -16.30
C VAL A 10 -0.59 2.43 -17.15
N GLY A 11 -1.05 2.77 -18.35
CA GLY A 11 -1.71 1.84 -19.28
C GLY A 11 -3.08 1.32 -18.79
N ARG A 12 -3.79 2.10 -17.97
CA ARG A 12 -5.11 1.73 -17.41
C ARG A 12 -5.90 2.93 -16.93
N TYR A 13 -7.17 2.71 -16.63
CA TYR A 13 -8.00 3.70 -15.94
C TYR A 13 -7.47 3.98 -14.52
N LEU A 14 -7.53 5.25 -14.14
CA LEU A 14 -7.16 5.80 -12.84
C LEU A 14 -8.25 6.80 -12.40
N ARG A 15 -8.61 6.80 -11.11
CA ARG A 15 -9.45 7.85 -10.54
C ARG A 15 -8.64 9.14 -10.42
N LEU A 16 -8.99 10.14 -11.23
CA LEU A 16 -8.43 11.50 -11.24
C LEU A 16 -9.44 12.52 -10.69
N ASP A 17 -10.31 12.06 -9.81
CA ASP A 17 -11.35 12.82 -9.12
C ASP A 17 -10.80 14.10 -8.50
N ASP A 18 -11.62 15.15 -8.38
CA ASP A 18 -11.25 16.37 -7.65
C ASP A 18 -10.83 16.07 -6.20
N ILE A 19 -10.05 16.99 -5.61
CA ILE A 19 -9.41 16.79 -4.30
C ILE A 19 -10.40 16.46 -3.18
N GLU A 20 -11.60 17.04 -3.24
CA GLU A 20 -12.67 16.81 -2.27
C GLU A 20 -13.17 15.36 -2.28
N THR A 21 -12.94 14.64 -3.39
CA THR A 21 -13.48 13.30 -3.65
C THR A 21 -12.41 12.22 -3.81
N LEU A 22 -11.17 12.59 -4.16
CA LEU A 22 -10.08 11.65 -4.38
C LEU A 22 -9.82 10.74 -3.18
N GLY A 23 -9.94 11.31 -1.98
CA GLY A 23 -9.76 10.62 -0.71
C GLY A 23 -10.90 9.70 -0.28
N ILE A 24 -12.09 9.83 -0.89
CA ILE A 24 -13.24 8.98 -0.59
C ILE A 24 -12.99 7.60 -1.19
N SER A 25 -13.16 6.55 -0.37
CA SER A 25 -12.91 5.18 -0.83
C SER A 25 -13.79 4.78 -2.02
N THR A 26 -13.27 3.92 -2.89
CA THR A 26 -14.04 3.39 -4.02
C THR A 26 -15.27 2.60 -3.53
N TYR A 27 -15.14 1.92 -2.39
CA TYR A 27 -16.24 1.26 -1.70
C TYR A 27 -17.38 2.24 -1.35
N THR A 28 -17.06 3.34 -0.67
CA THR A 28 -18.07 4.35 -0.27
C THR A 28 -18.74 4.99 -1.48
N MET A 29 -17.97 5.29 -2.53
CA MET A 29 -18.54 5.81 -3.77
C MET A 29 -19.48 4.82 -4.46
N LEU A 30 -19.15 3.51 -4.46
CA LEU A 30 -20.04 2.48 -4.99
C LEU A 30 -21.38 2.46 -4.23
N GLU A 31 -21.36 2.53 -2.89
CA GLU A 31 -22.59 2.61 -2.11
C GLU A 31 -23.44 3.84 -2.46
N GLN A 32 -22.81 5.00 -2.62
CA GLN A 32 -23.49 6.23 -3.02
C GLN A 32 -24.12 6.12 -4.40
N LEU A 33 -23.40 5.57 -5.38
CA LEU A 33 -23.93 5.37 -6.75
C LEU A 33 -25.10 4.38 -6.76
N MET A 34 -25.03 3.30 -5.98
CA MET A 34 -26.13 2.35 -5.81
C MET A 34 -27.35 3.01 -5.17
N ASP A 35 -27.17 3.85 -4.15
CA ASP A 35 -28.27 4.59 -3.52
C ASP A 35 -28.91 5.60 -4.46
N GLN A 36 -28.11 6.26 -5.31
CA GLN A 36 -28.58 7.17 -6.35
C GLN A 36 -29.24 6.46 -7.53
N GLY A 37 -29.02 5.15 -7.70
CA GLY A 37 -29.50 4.37 -8.84
C GLY A 37 -28.70 4.60 -10.13
N ASP A 38 -27.47 5.11 -10.04
CA ASP A 38 -26.59 5.27 -11.19
C ASP A 38 -25.87 3.95 -11.51
N GLN A 39 -26.58 3.06 -12.18
CA GLN A 39 -26.10 1.72 -12.50
C GLN A 39 -24.87 1.74 -13.43
N ASN A 40 -24.80 2.70 -14.36
CA ASN A 40 -23.71 2.78 -15.32
C ASN A 40 -22.39 3.13 -14.65
N GLN A 41 -22.37 4.18 -13.82
CA GLN A 41 -21.17 4.54 -13.07
C GLN A 41 -20.83 3.48 -12.02
N ALA A 42 -21.83 2.90 -11.35
CA ALA A 42 -21.59 1.83 -10.37
C ALA A 42 -20.94 0.59 -11.00
N LEU A 43 -21.36 0.19 -12.21
CA LEU A 43 -20.73 -0.92 -12.93
C LEU A 43 -19.27 -0.63 -13.28
N ALA A 44 -18.99 0.52 -13.89
CA ALA A 44 -17.61 0.90 -14.23
C ALA A 44 -16.70 0.98 -12.99
N LEU A 45 -17.22 1.54 -11.90
CA LEU A 45 -16.49 1.67 -10.65
C LEU A 45 -16.29 0.32 -9.94
N SER A 46 -17.18 -0.66 -10.15
CA SER A 46 -17.03 -2.01 -9.56
C SER A 46 -15.83 -2.76 -10.13
N ASP A 47 -15.61 -2.66 -11.45
CA ASP A 47 -14.43 -3.23 -12.11
C ASP A 47 -13.15 -2.51 -11.66
N TYR A 48 -13.20 -1.18 -11.52
CA TYR A 48 -12.09 -0.40 -10.99
C TYR A 48 -11.76 -0.79 -9.53
N TYR A 49 -12.77 -1.01 -8.68
CA TYR A 49 -12.56 -1.39 -7.28
C TYR A 49 -11.86 -2.75 -7.14
N HIS A 50 -12.32 -3.75 -7.90
CA HIS A 50 -11.65 -5.05 -7.94
C HIS A 50 -10.21 -4.91 -8.41
N LYS A 51 -9.96 -4.09 -9.43
CA LYS A 51 -8.60 -3.82 -9.91
C LYS A 51 -7.72 -3.16 -8.85
N GLU A 52 -8.24 -2.16 -8.13
CA GLU A 52 -7.55 -1.48 -7.02
C GLU A 52 -7.13 -2.47 -5.93
N LEU A 53 -8.06 -3.35 -5.51
CA LEU A 53 -7.78 -4.40 -4.51
C LEU A 53 -6.79 -5.45 -5.02
N ARG A 54 -6.92 -5.92 -6.27
CA ARG A 54 -5.99 -6.87 -6.90
C ARG A 54 -4.59 -6.31 -7.01
N ILE A 55 -4.43 -5.05 -7.45
CA ILE A 55 -3.11 -4.41 -7.53
C ILE A 55 -2.39 -4.50 -6.19
N MET A 56 -3.10 -4.23 -5.08
CA MET A 56 -2.49 -4.28 -3.75
C MET A 56 -2.17 -5.71 -3.31
N HIS A 57 -3.07 -6.65 -3.52
CA HIS A 57 -2.82 -8.07 -3.25
C HIS A 57 -1.57 -8.57 -3.99
N ASP A 58 -1.50 -8.31 -5.30
CA ASP A 58 -0.41 -8.75 -6.16
C ASP A 58 0.93 -8.16 -5.71
N ILE A 59 0.96 -6.88 -5.28
CA ILE A 59 2.15 -6.25 -4.71
C ILE A 59 2.62 -6.95 -3.43
N LEU A 60 1.70 -7.21 -2.48
CA LEU A 60 2.06 -7.87 -1.21
C LEU A 60 2.55 -9.30 -1.45
N MET A 61 1.92 -10.01 -2.38
CA MET A 61 2.31 -11.37 -2.71
C MET A 61 3.66 -11.44 -3.40
N THR A 62 3.93 -10.57 -4.37
CA THR A 62 5.27 -10.46 -4.97
C THR A 62 6.31 -10.17 -3.88
N TRP A 63 6.01 -9.23 -2.98
CA TRP A 63 6.95 -8.90 -1.91
C TRP A 63 7.19 -10.06 -0.95
N ALA A 64 6.13 -10.73 -0.49
CA ALA A 64 6.24 -11.91 0.37
C ALA A 64 7.05 -13.02 -0.30
N GLN A 65 6.79 -13.29 -1.58
CA GLN A 65 7.54 -14.28 -2.36
C GLN A 65 9.02 -13.92 -2.45
N ASP A 66 9.36 -12.66 -2.71
CA ASP A 66 10.75 -12.23 -2.84
C ASP A 66 11.49 -12.25 -1.50
N ILE A 67 10.81 -11.96 -0.37
CA ILE A 67 11.39 -12.16 0.97
C ILE A 67 11.68 -13.65 1.21
N ILE A 68 10.77 -14.55 0.83
CA ILE A 68 10.99 -16.00 0.97
C ILE A 68 12.18 -16.44 0.10
N ARG A 69 12.26 -15.97 -1.14
CA ARG A 69 13.40 -16.24 -2.03
C ARG A 69 14.72 -15.80 -1.39
N PHE A 70 14.75 -14.57 -0.86
CA PHE A 70 15.90 -14.02 -0.15
C PHE A 70 16.30 -14.89 1.05
N MET A 71 15.33 -15.28 1.89
CA MET A 71 15.54 -16.15 3.05
C MET A 71 16.12 -17.51 2.64
N VAL A 72 15.59 -18.15 1.59
CA VAL A 72 16.07 -19.45 1.10
C VAL A 72 17.51 -19.35 0.61
N GLY A 73 17.82 -18.37 -0.25
CA GLY A 73 19.18 -18.18 -0.77
C GLY A 73 20.18 -17.92 0.36
N ARG A 74 19.82 -17.03 1.30
CA ARG A 74 20.65 -16.69 2.47
C ARG A 74 20.90 -17.86 3.41
N ASP A 75 19.86 -18.63 3.75
CA ASP A 75 19.93 -19.63 4.83
C ASP A 75 20.48 -20.98 4.36
N THR A 76 20.26 -21.30 3.10
CA THR A 76 20.65 -22.61 2.53
C THR A 76 21.87 -22.51 1.62
N GLY A 77 22.22 -21.31 1.16
CA GLY A 77 23.21 -21.11 0.11
C GLY A 77 22.72 -21.57 -1.27
N ALA A 78 21.42 -21.81 -1.44
CA ALA A 78 20.83 -22.12 -2.73
C ALA A 78 21.09 -20.99 -3.74
N ASP A 79 21.35 -21.37 -4.99
CA ASP A 79 21.38 -20.41 -6.07
C ASP A 79 19.99 -19.77 -6.29
N ASN A 80 19.96 -18.70 -7.07
CA ASN A 80 18.74 -17.92 -7.27
C ASN A 80 17.64 -18.70 -8.00
N GLU A 81 17.99 -19.65 -8.87
CA GLU A 81 17.00 -20.44 -9.62
C GLU A 81 16.28 -21.42 -8.69
N VAL A 82 17.02 -22.09 -7.81
CA VAL A 82 16.47 -22.98 -6.78
C VAL A 82 15.65 -22.18 -5.77
N ALA A 83 16.17 -21.05 -5.28
CA ALA A 83 15.45 -20.19 -4.35
C ALA A 83 14.13 -19.67 -4.94
N GLN A 84 14.16 -19.21 -6.19
CA GLN A 84 12.97 -18.75 -6.92
C GLN A 84 11.95 -19.89 -7.10
N THR A 85 12.41 -21.09 -7.45
CA THR A 85 11.54 -22.26 -7.62
C THR A 85 10.80 -22.58 -6.32
N ILE A 86 11.51 -22.56 -5.19
CA ILE A 86 10.94 -22.82 -3.86
C ILE A 86 9.94 -21.73 -3.48
N SER A 87 10.32 -20.45 -3.59
CA SER A 87 9.44 -19.33 -3.20
C SER A 87 8.16 -19.29 -4.05
N THR A 88 8.27 -19.50 -5.37
CA THR A 88 7.11 -19.60 -6.27
C THR A 88 6.21 -20.75 -5.87
N SER A 89 6.78 -21.93 -5.55
CA SER A 89 5.99 -23.09 -5.16
C SER A 89 5.22 -22.86 -3.84
N ILE A 90 5.84 -22.19 -2.87
CA ILE A 90 5.21 -21.83 -1.59
C ILE A 90 4.07 -20.83 -1.80
N CYS A 91 4.27 -19.83 -2.67
CA CYS A 91 3.30 -18.75 -2.88
C CYS A 91 2.23 -19.06 -3.94
N LYS A 92 2.38 -20.15 -4.71
CA LYS A 92 1.56 -20.47 -5.89
C LYS A 92 0.06 -20.31 -5.64
N ALA A 93 -0.46 -20.89 -4.56
CA ALA A 93 -1.89 -20.83 -4.26
C ALA A 93 -2.38 -19.40 -4.06
N TRP A 94 -1.61 -18.54 -3.40
CA TRP A 94 -1.97 -17.14 -3.15
C TRP A 94 -1.91 -16.27 -4.41
N CYS A 95 -1.01 -16.61 -5.34
CA CYS A 95 -0.88 -15.92 -6.62
C CYS A 95 -1.98 -16.32 -7.60
N ASP A 96 -2.29 -17.63 -7.68
CA ASP A 96 -3.21 -18.19 -8.66
C ASP A 96 -4.69 -18.06 -8.24
N PHE A 97 -4.98 -17.81 -6.96
CA PHE A 97 -6.36 -17.74 -6.49
C PHE A 97 -7.09 -16.50 -7.05
N GLU A 98 -8.28 -16.75 -7.58
CA GLU A 98 -9.15 -15.75 -8.22
C GLU A 98 -9.91 -14.89 -7.19
N PHE A 99 -9.19 -14.18 -6.32
CA PHE A 99 -9.79 -13.29 -5.32
C PHE A 99 -10.75 -12.29 -5.96
N GLY A 100 -11.97 -12.20 -5.41
CA GLY A 100 -12.95 -11.19 -5.75
C GLY A 100 -13.76 -11.44 -7.02
N ILE A 101 -13.48 -12.47 -7.82
CA ILE A 101 -14.17 -12.67 -9.12
C ILE A 101 -15.64 -13.02 -8.91
N ALA A 102 -15.94 -14.02 -8.07
CA ALA A 102 -17.31 -14.42 -7.78
C ALA A 102 -18.17 -13.30 -7.13
N PRO A 103 -17.70 -12.60 -6.08
CA PRO A 103 -18.48 -11.50 -5.51
C PRO A 103 -18.57 -10.28 -6.44
N LEU A 104 -17.56 -9.98 -7.26
CA LEU A 104 -17.65 -8.93 -8.29
C LEU A 104 -18.76 -9.25 -9.30
N ASN A 105 -18.80 -10.48 -9.83
CA ASN A 105 -19.84 -10.90 -10.77
C ASN A 105 -21.23 -10.78 -10.14
N THR A 106 -21.36 -11.20 -8.88
CA THR A 106 -22.62 -11.06 -8.13
C THR A 106 -22.98 -9.58 -7.97
N LEU A 107 -22.03 -8.73 -7.57
CA LEU A 107 -22.22 -7.29 -7.42
C LEU A 107 -22.76 -6.67 -8.72
N LYS A 108 -22.13 -6.97 -9.86
CA LYS A 108 -22.53 -6.45 -11.18
C LYS A 108 -23.95 -6.87 -11.56
N ILE A 109 -24.31 -8.13 -11.33
CA ILE A 109 -25.67 -8.64 -11.57
C ILE A 109 -26.70 -7.88 -10.72
N GLN A 110 -26.42 -7.67 -9.44
CA GLN A 110 -27.37 -6.97 -8.55
C GLN A 110 -27.44 -5.48 -8.84
N ILE A 111 -26.34 -4.83 -9.24
CA ILE A 111 -26.35 -3.45 -9.74
C ILE A 111 -27.24 -3.34 -10.98
N GLN A 112 -27.09 -4.23 -11.96
CA GLN A 112 -27.91 -4.25 -13.19
C GLN A 112 -29.40 -4.47 -12.91
N ALA A 113 -29.73 -5.31 -11.93
CA ALA A 113 -31.10 -5.54 -11.48
C ALA A 113 -31.66 -4.42 -10.59
N ASN A 114 -30.85 -3.41 -10.23
CA ASN A 114 -31.19 -2.34 -9.28
C ASN A 114 -31.60 -2.88 -7.89
N HIS A 115 -31.07 -4.04 -7.51
CA HIS A 115 -31.28 -4.67 -6.22
C HIS A 115 -30.27 -4.13 -5.21
N LYS A 116 -30.56 -2.94 -4.66
CA LYS A 116 -29.58 -2.16 -3.86
C LYS A 116 -29.05 -2.91 -2.64
N GLY A 117 -29.90 -3.64 -1.92
CA GLY A 117 -29.50 -4.36 -0.70
C GLY A 117 -28.58 -5.54 -1.00
N GLU A 118 -28.92 -6.31 -2.02
CA GLU A 118 -28.17 -7.46 -2.52
C GLU A 118 -26.84 -7.01 -3.14
N ALA A 119 -26.83 -5.88 -3.85
CA ALA A 119 -25.62 -5.28 -4.40
C ALA A 119 -24.66 -4.84 -3.27
N LYS A 120 -25.14 -4.15 -2.24
CA LYS A 120 -24.33 -3.79 -1.06
C LYS A 120 -23.77 -5.02 -0.33
N THR A 121 -24.58 -6.08 -0.23
CA THR A 121 -24.12 -7.35 0.36
C THR A 121 -23.01 -8.00 -0.48
N ALA A 122 -23.11 -7.97 -1.81
CA ALA A 122 -22.08 -8.48 -2.69
C ALA A 122 -20.80 -7.64 -2.66
N LEU A 123 -20.92 -6.31 -2.55
CA LEU A 123 -19.80 -5.39 -2.36
C LEU A 123 -19.04 -5.69 -1.05
N GLU A 124 -19.78 -5.92 0.04
CA GLU A 124 -19.19 -6.29 1.34
C GLU A 124 -18.40 -7.60 1.25
N ARG A 125 -18.93 -8.61 0.54
CA ARG A 125 -18.23 -9.88 0.31
C ARG A 125 -16.95 -9.68 -0.50
N LEU A 126 -17.02 -8.89 -1.58
CA LEU A 126 -15.84 -8.54 -2.38
C LEU A 126 -14.77 -7.90 -1.49
N TRP A 127 -15.13 -6.93 -0.66
CA TRP A 127 -14.20 -6.30 0.25
C TRP A 127 -13.60 -7.27 1.27
N LEU A 128 -14.42 -8.11 1.93
CA LEU A 128 -13.94 -9.09 2.92
C LEU A 128 -12.95 -10.09 2.33
N GLU A 129 -13.16 -10.52 1.07
CA GLU A 129 -12.24 -11.42 0.36
C GLU A 129 -10.84 -10.86 0.19
N PHE A 130 -10.66 -9.54 0.25
CA PHE A 130 -9.34 -8.91 0.23
C PHE A 130 -8.85 -8.49 1.61
N LYS A 131 -9.74 -7.94 2.45
CA LYS A 131 -9.36 -7.42 3.78
C LYS A 131 -8.70 -8.47 4.65
N ILE A 132 -9.29 -9.67 4.73
CA ILE A 132 -8.81 -10.72 5.62
C ILE A 132 -7.42 -11.21 5.17
N PRO A 133 -7.21 -11.64 3.92
CA PRO A 133 -5.89 -11.93 3.37
C PRO A 133 -4.88 -10.81 3.57
N HIS A 134 -5.26 -9.57 3.26
CA HIS A 134 -4.37 -8.42 3.34
C HIS A 134 -3.75 -8.27 4.75
N ASP A 135 -4.57 -8.36 5.80
CA ASP A 135 -4.09 -8.25 7.18
C ASP A 135 -3.12 -9.39 7.54
N VAL A 136 -3.40 -10.60 7.09
CA VAL A 136 -2.53 -11.77 7.29
C VAL A 136 -1.20 -11.61 6.55
N LEU A 137 -1.22 -11.14 5.30
CA LEU A 137 -0.01 -10.91 4.50
C LEU A 137 0.89 -9.83 5.13
N VAL A 138 0.29 -8.76 5.63
CA VAL A 138 1.00 -7.68 6.31
C VAL A 138 1.70 -8.18 7.58
N ALA A 139 1.00 -8.98 8.39
CA ALA A 139 1.58 -9.62 9.57
C ALA A 139 2.69 -10.63 9.18
N TRP A 140 2.46 -11.45 8.15
CA TRP A 140 3.42 -12.44 7.68
C TRP A 140 4.73 -11.79 7.21
N ILE A 141 4.64 -10.71 6.43
CA ILE A 141 5.80 -9.94 6.00
C ILE A 141 6.55 -9.38 7.21
N ASN A 142 5.86 -8.84 8.21
CA ASN A 142 6.50 -8.36 9.44
C ASN A 142 7.29 -9.45 10.17
N GLU A 143 6.70 -10.65 10.28
CA GLU A 143 7.36 -11.80 10.94
C GLU A 143 8.56 -12.31 10.13
N MET A 144 8.48 -12.35 8.81
CA MET A 144 9.62 -12.74 7.97
C MET A 144 10.78 -11.75 8.10
N LEU A 145 10.50 -10.45 8.08
CA LEU A 145 11.52 -9.43 8.32
C LEU A 145 12.05 -9.52 9.78
N GLY A 146 11.18 -9.81 10.75
CA GLY A 146 11.57 -10.08 12.14
C GLY A 146 12.50 -11.29 12.28
N TYR A 147 12.28 -12.34 11.49
CA TYR A 147 13.17 -13.48 11.41
C TYR A 147 14.54 -13.09 10.83
N LEU A 148 14.58 -12.24 9.80
CA LEU A 148 15.85 -11.72 9.26
C LEU A 148 16.62 -10.92 10.32
N ALA A 149 15.92 -10.04 11.05
CA ALA A 149 16.49 -9.18 12.08
C ALA A 149 17.16 -9.92 13.25
N LYS A 150 16.76 -11.18 13.54
CA LYS A 150 17.37 -12.00 14.62
C LYS A 150 18.85 -12.25 14.40
N LYS A 151 19.32 -12.24 13.15
CA LYS A 151 20.74 -12.38 12.83
C LYS A 151 21.42 -11.01 12.85
N THR A 152 20.94 -10.08 12.03
CA THR A 152 21.28 -8.65 12.09
C THR A 152 20.12 -7.83 11.53
N GLU A 153 19.93 -6.61 12.05
CA GLU A 153 18.90 -5.70 11.53
C GLU A 153 19.19 -5.25 10.08
N GLU A 154 20.46 -5.21 9.69
CA GLU A 154 20.89 -4.91 8.32
C GLU A 154 20.34 -5.91 7.29
N GLN A 155 20.05 -7.16 7.67
CA GLN A 155 19.43 -8.11 6.75
C GLN A 155 17.98 -7.74 6.37
N VAL A 156 17.30 -6.95 7.20
CA VAL A 156 16.01 -6.36 6.82
C VAL A 156 16.23 -5.36 5.70
N LEU A 157 17.23 -4.48 5.84
CA LEU A 157 17.59 -3.52 4.80
C LEU A 157 17.95 -4.25 3.49
N ASP A 158 18.84 -5.24 3.55
CA ASP A 158 19.27 -6.01 2.36
C ASP A 158 18.09 -6.65 1.64
N SER A 159 17.18 -7.29 2.38
CA SER A 159 15.98 -7.89 1.81
C SER A 159 15.07 -6.86 1.16
N VAL A 160 14.81 -5.73 1.84
CA VAL A 160 13.97 -4.66 1.26
C VAL A 160 14.63 -4.07 0.02
N LEU A 161 15.96 -3.89 -0.01
CA LEU A 161 16.67 -3.36 -1.18
C LEU A 161 16.66 -4.33 -2.37
N GLU A 162 16.85 -5.63 -2.12
CA GLU A 162 16.80 -6.64 -3.17
C GLU A 162 15.38 -6.79 -3.75
N THR A 163 14.38 -6.84 -2.87
CA THR A 163 12.96 -6.96 -3.26
C THR A 163 12.38 -5.66 -3.83
N HIS A 164 13.01 -4.50 -3.61
CA HIS A 164 12.54 -3.23 -4.13
C HIS A 164 12.54 -3.18 -5.66
N GLN A 165 13.54 -3.79 -6.31
CA GLN A 165 13.71 -3.71 -7.75
C GLN A 165 12.59 -4.45 -8.51
N SER A 166 12.15 -5.62 -8.02
CA SER A 166 11.06 -6.41 -8.61
C SER A 166 9.68 -5.76 -8.44
N ILE A 167 9.49 -4.97 -7.37
CA ILE A 167 8.20 -4.36 -7.05
C ILE A 167 8.07 -2.95 -7.66
N TRP A 168 9.16 -2.19 -7.74
CA TRP A 168 9.10 -0.76 -8.00
C TRP A 168 9.88 -0.27 -9.22
N GLY A 169 10.73 -1.10 -9.85
CA GLY A 169 11.58 -0.70 -10.98
C GLY A 169 10.81 0.01 -12.11
N ASP A 170 9.95 -0.72 -12.81
CA ASP A 170 9.16 -0.20 -13.95
C ASP A 170 8.16 0.90 -13.53
N ARG A 171 7.71 0.86 -12.27
CA ARG A 171 6.79 1.87 -11.71
C ARG A 171 7.45 3.23 -11.54
N TYR A 172 8.75 3.31 -11.31
CA TYR A 172 9.43 4.61 -11.23
C TYR A 172 9.60 5.27 -12.60
N GLU A 173 9.73 4.49 -13.68
CA GLU A 173 9.85 5.07 -15.02
C GLU A 173 8.56 5.80 -15.42
N SER A 174 7.41 5.25 -15.04
CA SER A 174 6.11 5.92 -15.24
C SER A 174 5.94 7.12 -14.29
N TRP A 175 6.42 7.02 -13.05
CA TRP A 175 6.35 8.11 -12.06
C TRP A 175 7.00 9.41 -12.54
N ASP A 176 8.19 9.32 -13.14
CA ASP A 176 8.92 10.52 -13.59
C ASP A 176 8.23 11.24 -14.77
N LYS A 177 7.33 10.55 -15.47
CA LYS A 177 6.53 11.09 -16.59
C LYS A 177 5.19 11.69 -16.12
N MET A 178 4.82 11.51 -14.85
CA MET A 178 3.54 11.94 -14.29
C MET A 178 3.55 13.40 -13.86
N ILE A 179 2.42 14.09 -14.07
CA ILE A 179 2.17 15.38 -13.43
C ILE A 179 1.86 15.17 -11.94
N PRO A 180 2.03 16.20 -11.08
CA PRO A 180 1.81 16.06 -9.63
C PRO A 180 0.45 15.47 -9.25
N TRP A 181 -0.60 15.79 -10.01
CA TRP A 181 -1.94 15.28 -9.76
C TRP A 181 -2.05 13.77 -9.95
N GLU A 182 -1.46 13.23 -11.01
CA GLU A 182 -1.44 11.79 -11.27
C GLU A 182 -0.63 11.06 -10.19
N LYS A 183 0.48 11.66 -9.73
CA LYS A 183 1.32 11.11 -8.65
C LYS A 183 0.54 10.95 -7.34
N VAL A 184 -0.21 11.98 -6.93
CA VAL A 184 -1.05 11.88 -5.72
C VAL A 184 -2.21 10.91 -5.94
N ALA A 185 -2.89 10.95 -7.09
CA ALA A 185 -3.99 10.05 -7.39
C ALA A 185 -3.58 8.57 -7.36
N LEU A 186 -2.45 8.23 -7.98
CA LEU A 186 -1.88 6.88 -7.96
C LEU A 186 -1.46 6.46 -6.54
N THR A 187 -0.90 7.39 -5.76
CA THR A 187 -0.55 7.12 -4.37
C THR A 187 -1.81 6.86 -3.53
N VAL A 188 -2.90 7.62 -3.76
CA VAL A 188 -4.17 7.43 -3.05
C VAL A 188 -4.74 6.07 -3.42
N GLU A 189 -4.80 5.70 -4.70
CA GLU A 189 -5.25 4.37 -5.14
C GLU A 189 -4.55 3.23 -4.41
N GLY A 190 -3.21 3.27 -4.32
CA GLY A 190 -2.46 2.27 -3.56
C GLY A 190 -2.86 2.23 -2.08
N MET A 191 -3.12 3.39 -1.47
CA MET A 191 -3.52 3.47 -0.06
C MET A 191 -4.99 3.09 0.18
N ARG A 192 -5.86 3.25 -0.82
CA ARG A 192 -7.22 2.71 -0.82
C ARG A 192 -7.20 1.18 -0.92
N GLY A 193 -6.37 0.63 -1.81
CA GLY A 193 -6.12 -0.81 -1.91
C GLY A 193 -5.52 -1.42 -0.64
N HIS A 194 -4.76 -0.62 0.13
CA HIS A 194 -4.30 -0.96 1.48
C HIS A 194 -5.37 -0.81 2.58
N LEU A 195 -6.60 -0.45 2.21
CA LEU A 195 -7.75 -0.41 3.11
C LEU A 195 -7.63 0.61 4.24
N SER A 196 -6.94 1.73 4.00
CA SER A 196 -6.74 2.79 5.01
C SER A 196 -8.06 3.32 5.61
N GLY A 197 -7.95 3.97 6.77
CA GLY A 197 -9.07 4.61 7.46
C GLY A 197 -9.80 3.70 8.45
N ALA A 198 -10.55 4.32 9.37
CA ALA A 198 -11.23 3.64 10.47
C ALA A 198 -12.27 2.60 10.00
N GLY A 199 -12.96 2.85 8.89
CA GLY A 199 -13.89 1.88 8.30
C GLY A 199 -13.22 0.73 7.54
N ARG A 200 -11.88 0.76 7.41
CA ARG A 200 -11.09 -0.21 6.64
C ARG A 200 -11.55 -0.39 5.20
N LYS A 201 -12.19 0.63 4.62
CA LYS A 201 -12.70 0.62 3.24
C LYS A 201 -11.76 1.31 2.25
N GLY A 202 -10.69 1.95 2.72
CA GLY A 202 -9.72 2.65 1.89
C GLY A 202 -9.84 4.17 1.94
N ASP A 203 -10.47 4.77 2.95
CA ASP A 203 -10.57 6.23 3.04
C ASP A 203 -9.22 6.88 3.39
N VAL A 204 -8.95 8.00 2.74
CA VAL A 204 -7.73 8.79 2.91
C VAL A 204 -8.11 10.26 2.99
N LYS A 205 -7.54 11.01 3.94
CA LYS A 205 -7.68 12.47 3.92
C LYS A 205 -6.59 13.05 3.01
N VAL A 206 -6.99 13.83 2.02
CA VAL A 206 -6.07 14.50 1.09
C VAL A 206 -6.25 16.01 1.22
N ALA A 207 -5.14 16.72 1.39
CA ALA A 207 -5.09 18.18 1.36
C ALA A 207 -4.02 18.63 0.36
N GLU A 208 -4.23 19.81 -0.22
CA GLU A 208 -3.27 20.43 -1.14
C GLU A 208 -2.73 21.73 -0.53
N GLU A 209 -1.41 21.82 -0.51
CA GLU A 209 -0.68 23.06 -0.29
C GLU A 209 -0.07 23.55 -1.60
N HIS A 210 0.50 24.75 -1.58
CA HIS A 210 1.15 25.34 -2.76
C HIS A 210 2.22 24.40 -3.34
N ASP A 211 3.07 23.79 -2.50
CA ASP A 211 4.25 23.01 -2.91
C ASP A 211 4.04 21.48 -2.91
N ARG A 212 2.94 20.98 -2.33
CA ARG A 212 2.75 19.53 -2.09
C ARG A 212 1.30 19.14 -1.82
N PHE A 213 1.03 17.85 -1.93
CA PHE A 213 -0.16 17.21 -1.37
C PHE A 213 0.21 16.52 -0.05
N ILE A 214 -0.73 16.54 0.89
CA ILE A 214 -0.63 15.89 2.19
C ILE A 214 -1.69 14.80 2.25
N MET A 215 -1.24 13.57 2.48
CA MET A 215 -2.11 12.40 2.64
C MET A 215 -2.05 11.92 4.07
N THR A 216 -3.21 11.81 4.72
CA THR A 216 -3.30 11.35 6.12
C THR A 216 -4.13 10.07 6.19
N PHE A 217 -3.55 9.03 6.78
CA PHE A 217 -4.17 7.71 6.95
C PHE A 217 -4.36 7.44 8.43
N ASP A 218 -5.62 7.23 8.84
CA ASP A 218 -5.97 7.08 10.25
C ASP A 218 -6.94 5.90 10.49
N PRO A 219 -6.43 4.72 10.82
CA PRO A 219 -5.02 4.31 10.73
C PRO A 219 -4.55 4.15 9.27
N CYS A 220 -3.25 4.09 9.03
CA CYS A 220 -2.77 3.47 7.78
C CYS A 220 -3.16 1.99 7.78
N GLY A 221 -3.62 1.50 6.64
CA GLY A 221 -4.30 0.22 6.62
C GLY A 221 -3.42 -1.02 6.78
N THR A 222 -2.12 -0.83 7.01
CA THR A 222 -1.12 -1.88 7.19
C THR A 222 -0.51 -1.80 8.59
N GLY A 223 0.67 -1.16 8.72
CA GLY A 223 1.38 -1.03 9.99
C GLY A 223 0.62 -0.23 11.05
N GLY A 224 -0.26 0.70 10.65
CA GLY A 224 -1.15 1.41 11.57
C GLY A 224 -2.14 0.44 12.22
N VAL A 225 -2.84 -0.36 11.41
CA VAL A 225 -3.76 -1.40 11.89
C VAL A 225 -3.06 -2.51 12.64
N MET A 226 -1.86 -2.92 12.22
CA MET A 226 -1.06 -3.91 12.94
C MET A 226 -0.74 -3.44 14.37
N ARG A 227 -0.32 -2.18 14.53
CA ARG A 227 0.10 -1.59 15.81
C ARG A 227 -1.04 -1.18 16.73
N ARG A 228 -2.13 -0.68 16.14
CA ARG A 228 -3.30 -0.15 16.85
C ARG A 228 -4.36 -1.21 17.10
N GLY A 229 -4.44 -2.20 16.23
CA GLY A 229 -5.62 -3.04 16.07
C GLY A 229 -6.52 -2.55 14.94
N ASP A 230 -7.53 -3.36 14.64
CA ASP A 230 -8.50 -3.09 13.59
C ASP A 230 -9.72 -2.36 14.19
N PRO A 231 -9.89 -1.05 13.93
CA PRO A 231 -11.01 -0.29 14.44
C PRO A 231 -12.36 -0.75 13.88
N GLU A 232 -12.39 -1.41 12.72
CA GLU A 232 -13.65 -1.85 12.11
C GLU A 232 -14.21 -3.10 12.81
N THR A 233 -13.34 -4.03 13.23
CA THR A 233 -13.75 -5.26 13.92
C THR A 233 -13.59 -5.21 15.44
N GLY A 234 -12.87 -4.22 15.96
CA GLY A 234 -12.44 -4.16 17.36
C GLY A 234 -11.32 -5.15 17.72
N ARG A 235 -10.69 -5.79 16.71
CA ARG A 235 -9.53 -6.67 16.94
C ARG A 235 -8.38 -5.83 17.52
N GLY A 236 -7.77 -6.31 18.60
CA GLY A 236 -6.60 -5.66 19.19
C GLY A 236 -5.37 -5.65 18.28
N PRO A 237 -4.27 -5.00 18.71
CA PRO A 237 -2.99 -5.04 18.02
C PRO A 237 -2.51 -6.45 17.71
N TYR A 238 -1.78 -6.61 16.61
CA TYR A 238 -1.10 -7.87 16.32
C TYR A 238 0.10 -8.03 17.27
N SER A 239 0.15 -9.15 17.98
CA SER A 239 1.23 -9.44 18.93
C SER A 239 2.49 -9.89 18.18
N THR A 240 3.56 -9.10 18.24
CA THR A 240 4.83 -9.37 17.57
C THR A 240 6.01 -8.74 18.31
N ASP A 241 7.19 -9.38 18.21
CA ASP A 241 8.49 -8.81 18.60
C ASP A 241 9.25 -8.20 17.41
N GLY A 242 8.65 -8.23 16.21
CA GLY A 242 9.19 -7.80 14.92
C GLY A 242 9.33 -6.29 14.79
N MET A 243 10.12 -5.71 15.67
CA MET A 243 10.47 -4.29 15.72
C MET A 243 11.99 -4.13 15.85
N ASN A 244 12.50 -3.04 15.31
CA ASN A 244 13.91 -2.69 15.46
C ASN A 244 14.27 -2.33 16.90
N LYS A 245 15.46 -2.74 17.30
CA LYS A 245 16.08 -2.53 18.61
C LYS A 245 17.11 -1.41 18.56
N GLU A 246 17.78 -1.22 17.42
CA GLU A 246 18.75 -0.15 17.22
C GLU A 246 18.20 0.94 16.28
N PRO A 247 18.51 2.23 16.52
CA PRO A 247 18.09 3.29 15.61
C PRO A 247 18.93 3.25 14.34
N HIS A 248 18.28 3.35 13.18
CA HIS A 248 18.93 3.44 11.87
C HIS A 248 18.40 4.64 11.09
N GLU A 249 19.20 5.18 10.15
CA GLU A 249 18.69 6.19 9.21
C GLU A 249 17.42 5.70 8.51
N TRP A 250 17.43 4.43 8.08
CA TRP A 250 16.34 3.75 7.41
C TRP A 250 15.23 3.25 8.35
N THR A 251 15.25 3.63 9.63
CA THR A 251 14.12 3.52 10.58
C THR A 251 13.76 4.88 11.17
N TRP A 252 13.99 5.96 10.40
CA TRP A 252 13.78 7.36 10.82
C TRP A 252 14.60 7.77 12.06
N GLY A 253 15.67 7.05 12.38
CA GLY A 253 16.48 7.24 13.58
C GLY A 253 15.78 6.82 14.89
N LYS A 254 14.75 5.96 14.81
CA LYS A 254 13.91 5.55 15.94
C LYS A 254 14.10 4.07 16.26
N THR A 255 13.84 3.68 17.51
CA THR A 255 13.69 2.28 17.93
C THR A 255 12.20 1.94 18.11
N GLY A 256 11.83 0.66 18.05
CA GLY A 256 10.43 0.22 18.19
C GLY A 256 9.58 0.38 16.93
N VAL A 257 10.18 0.68 15.79
CA VAL A 257 9.53 0.67 14.48
C VAL A 257 9.33 -0.78 14.05
N HIS A 258 8.08 -1.15 13.73
CA HIS A 258 7.79 -2.47 13.18
C HIS A 258 8.54 -2.68 11.86
N TRP A 259 9.05 -3.88 11.62
CA TRP A 259 9.83 -4.14 10.41
C TRP A 259 9.02 -3.92 9.15
N TYR A 260 7.72 -4.23 9.18
CA TYR A 260 6.82 -3.82 8.11
C TYR A 260 6.87 -2.30 7.89
N CYS A 261 6.69 -1.47 8.91
CA CYS A 261 6.74 -0.01 8.74
C CYS A 261 8.08 0.51 8.18
N SER A 262 9.20 -0.13 8.53
CA SER A 262 10.54 0.30 8.09
C SER A 262 10.70 0.32 6.56
N HIS A 263 9.96 -0.53 5.82
CA HIS A 263 10.01 -0.53 4.36
C HIS A 263 9.60 0.82 3.76
N CYS A 264 8.69 1.56 4.42
CA CYS A 264 8.28 2.88 3.96
C CYS A 264 9.45 3.87 4.02
N ALA A 265 10.20 3.88 5.13
CA ALA A 265 11.40 4.69 5.28
C ALA A 265 12.44 4.33 4.22
N ILE A 266 12.68 3.03 4.00
CA ILE A 266 13.65 2.53 3.03
C ILE A 266 13.25 2.94 1.60
N ALA A 267 12.04 2.56 1.17
CA ALA A 267 11.61 2.66 -0.23
C ALA A 267 11.21 4.08 -0.66
N MET A 268 10.74 4.93 0.26
CA MET A 268 10.23 6.27 -0.06
C MET A 268 11.20 7.39 0.27
N GLU A 269 12.11 7.19 1.23
CA GLU A 269 13.02 8.23 1.71
C GLU A 269 14.49 7.83 1.52
N TRP A 270 14.96 6.79 2.20
CA TRP A 270 16.38 6.46 2.29
C TRP A 270 16.98 6.08 0.92
N LEU A 271 16.36 5.14 0.20
CA LEU A 271 16.84 4.69 -1.10
C LEU A 271 16.69 5.76 -2.20
N PRO A 272 15.52 6.42 -2.37
CA PRO A 272 15.40 7.52 -3.33
C PRO A 272 16.34 8.67 -3.02
N GLY A 273 16.49 9.05 -1.75
CA GLY A 273 17.43 10.09 -1.32
C GLY A 273 18.83 9.80 -1.84
N ARG A 274 19.36 8.61 -1.54
CA ARG A 274 20.72 8.21 -1.95
C ARG A 274 20.91 8.04 -3.45
N ARG A 275 19.85 7.70 -4.21
CA ARG A 275 19.93 7.53 -5.67
C ARG A 275 19.68 8.82 -6.47
N ARG A 276 18.78 9.68 -5.98
CA ARG A 276 18.27 10.86 -6.72
C ARG A 276 18.72 12.19 -6.11
N GLY A 277 19.22 12.19 -4.88
CA GLY A 277 19.54 13.40 -4.12
C GLY A 277 18.35 14.00 -3.36
N HIS A 278 17.15 13.40 -3.44
CA HIS A 278 15.97 13.83 -2.70
C HIS A 278 15.02 12.65 -2.40
N PRO A 279 14.23 12.70 -1.30
CA PRO A 279 13.16 11.73 -1.05
C PRO A 279 12.11 11.73 -2.16
N LEU A 280 11.37 10.63 -2.29
CA LEU A 280 10.28 10.51 -3.27
C LEU A 280 8.93 10.90 -2.66
N ARG A 281 8.57 10.24 -1.55
CA ARG A 281 7.31 10.45 -0.83
C ARG A 281 7.59 10.46 0.66
N PRO A 282 8.19 11.53 1.21
CA PRO A 282 8.63 11.51 2.59
C PRO A 282 7.43 11.40 3.54
N LEU A 283 7.67 10.77 4.68
CA LEU A 283 6.64 10.43 5.65
C LEU A 283 6.93 11.10 7.00
N ASP A 284 5.87 11.35 7.76
CA ASP A 284 5.96 11.60 9.19
C ASP A 284 5.39 10.42 9.97
N HIS A 285 6.21 9.36 10.03
CA HIS A 285 5.94 8.22 10.90
C HIS A 285 6.13 8.58 12.37
N THR A 286 5.22 8.11 13.22
CA THR A 286 5.20 8.34 14.67
C THR A 286 5.19 7.03 15.44
N LEU A 287 5.80 7.03 16.63
CA LEU A 287 5.78 5.91 17.57
C LEU A 287 4.48 5.86 18.39
N ASP A 288 3.70 6.93 18.37
CA ASP A 288 2.33 6.89 18.89
C ASP A 288 1.47 6.01 17.96
N HIS A 289 0.96 4.90 18.49
CA HIS A 289 0.16 3.96 17.71
C HIS A 289 -1.23 4.52 17.36
N GLU A 290 -1.71 5.52 18.10
CA GLU A 290 -2.99 6.18 17.88
C GLU A 290 -2.91 7.35 16.89
N ALA A 291 -1.70 7.82 16.57
CA ALA A 291 -1.53 8.88 15.61
C ALA A 291 -1.58 8.37 14.15
N PRO A 292 -2.06 9.21 13.21
CA PRO A 292 -2.11 8.85 11.81
C PRO A 292 -0.72 8.77 11.18
N CYS A 293 -0.62 8.03 10.06
CA CYS A 293 0.53 8.14 9.18
C CYS A 293 0.31 9.29 8.20
N ILE A 294 1.31 10.14 8.02
CA ILE A 294 1.24 11.28 7.08
C ILE A 294 2.28 11.07 5.99
N TRP A 295 1.84 11.16 4.73
CA TRP A 295 2.72 11.14 3.56
C TRP A 295 2.63 12.47 2.81
N TYR A 296 3.74 12.85 2.21
CA TYR A 296 3.82 14.03 1.35
C TYR A 296 4.12 13.61 -0.09
N VAL A 297 3.37 14.17 -1.03
CA VAL A 297 3.68 14.11 -2.46
C VAL A 297 4.00 15.54 -2.90
N TYR A 298 5.28 15.87 -3.00
CA TYR A 298 5.70 17.19 -3.45
C TYR A 298 5.42 17.36 -4.94
N LYS A 299 4.96 18.56 -5.34
CA LYS A 299 4.74 18.88 -6.76
C LYS A 299 6.07 18.95 -7.53
N ASP A 300 7.12 19.35 -6.83
CA ASP A 300 8.52 19.24 -7.24
C ASP A 300 9.30 18.58 -6.10
N GLU A 301 9.80 17.36 -6.33
CA GLU A 301 10.47 16.55 -5.31
C GLU A 301 11.81 17.15 -4.87
N THR A 302 12.46 17.97 -5.71
CA THR A 302 13.67 18.71 -5.34
C THR A 302 13.37 19.77 -4.27
N GLN A 303 12.11 20.21 -4.19
CA GLN A 303 11.63 21.17 -3.21
C GLN A 303 11.23 20.54 -1.87
N THR A 304 11.43 19.22 -1.70
CA THR A 304 11.23 18.54 -0.42
C THR A 304 11.84 19.33 0.74
N ARG A 305 11.12 19.47 1.85
CA ARG A 305 11.55 20.29 2.98
C ARG A 305 12.79 19.71 3.67
N LYS A 306 13.66 20.60 4.16
CA LYS A 306 14.97 20.25 4.76
C LYS A 306 14.88 19.22 5.89
N TYR A 307 13.80 19.22 6.67
CA TYR A 307 13.67 18.32 7.83
C TYR A 307 13.52 16.84 7.47
N HIS A 308 13.19 16.50 6.22
CA HIS A 308 13.13 15.10 5.76
C HIS A 308 14.50 14.51 5.41
N TYR A 309 15.49 15.35 5.07
CA TYR A 309 16.79 14.89 4.55
C TYR A 309 17.68 14.15 5.57
N PRO A 310 17.76 14.54 6.86
CA PRO A 310 18.62 13.84 7.80
C PRO A 310 18.33 12.32 7.91
N ARG A 311 17.10 11.90 7.60
CA ARG A 311 16.65 10.49 7.64
C ARG A 311 17.11 9.66 6.43
N THR A 312 17.74 10.30 5.44
CA THR A 312 18.30 9.63 4.25
C THR A 312 19.83 9.57 4.25
N GLY A 313 20.46 10.13 5.29
CA GLY A 313 21.92 10.34 5.35
C GLY A 313 22.40 11.55 4.53
N LEU A 314 21.47 12.41 4.09
CA LEU A 314 21.77 13.57 3.25
C LEU A 314 21.53 14.89 3.97
N ILE A 315 22.18 15.94 3.46
CA ILE A 315 21.84 17.34 3.72
C ILE A 315 21.13 17.84 2.47
N LYS A 316 20.05 18.63 2.63
CA LYS A 316 19.35 19.22 1.48
C LYS A 316 20.35 19.97 0.58
N PRO A 317 20.42 19.65 -0.73
CA PRO A 317 21.33 20.30 -1.69
C PRO A 317 21.17 21.82 -1.78
#